data_AF-A0A6V8Q693-F1
#
_entry.id   AF-A0A6V8Q693-F1
#
_cell.length_a   1.000
_cell.length_b   1.000
_cell.length_c   1.000
_cell.angle_alpha   90.00
_cell.angle_beta   90.00
_cell.angle_gamma   90.00
#
_symmetry.space_group_name_H-M   'P 1'
#
loop_
_entity.id
_entity.type
_entity.pdbx_description
1 polymer ?
#
loop_
_entity_poly.entity_id
_entity_poly.type
_entity_poly.pdbx_seq_one_letter_code
_entity_poly.pdbx_strand_id
1 'polypeptide(L)'
;MNTSRSELSRLIQKVVGLVISVIVLAIIRAVVIRLPGMDARLIEHLTVADLAASIILIIITFIIISFVKDISYLMIDIVPSFPEISTLITNLAYLITIVIIYTGFDTIFMPWLYRADLPWLYPVVLLLAAAYPLYNIITMLITRSSAVTELFTSQRPAPTATKTVTCPHCNSQVSPFQFCGNCGKELPIATVTQAPPKCGKCGALVKVDASFCTSCGYKLKGEEGGD
;
A
#
# COMPACT_ATOMS: atom_id res chain seq x y z
N MET A 1 2.45 21.06 17.08
CA MET A 1 1.25 20.28 16.70
C MET A 1 0.25 21.03 15.79
N ASN A 2 0.40 22.35 15.54
CA ASN A 2 -0.56 23.12 14.73
C ASN A 2 -0.32 23.08 13.21
N THR A 3 0.91 22.84 12.76
CA THR A 3 1.29 22.89 11.32
C THR A 3 0.65 21.78 10.48
N SER A 4 0.40 20.61 11.07
CA SER A 4 -0.26 19.48 10.38
C SER A 4 -1.73 19.76 10.07
N ARG A 5 -2.45 20.52 10.93
CA ARG A 5 -3.88 20.81 10.72
C ARG A 5 -4.13 21.81 9.59
N SER A 6 -3.23 22.78 9.40
CA SER A 6 -3.34 23.76 8.31
C SER A 6 -3.01 23.18 6.94
N GLU A 7 -2.06 22.24 6.87
CA GLU A 7 -1.78 21.51 5.62
C GLU A 7 -2.95 20.56 5.29
N LEU A 8 -3.50 19.88 6.30
CA LEU A 8 -4.65 19.01 6.12
C LEU A 8 -5.88 19.79 5.64
N SER A 9 -6.15 20.99 6.16
CA SER A 9 -7.30 21.80 5.72
C SER A 9 -7.14 22.29 4.28
N ARG A 10 -5.93 22.66 3.85
CA ARG A 10 -5.65 23.00 2.44
C ARG A 10 -5.86 21.80 1.51
N LEU A 11 -5.44 20.61 1.94
CA LEU A 11 -5.66 19.36 1.22
C LEU A 11 -7.15 19.07 1.07
N ILE A 12 -7.89 19.12 2.19
CA ILE A 12 -9.33 18.90 2.21
C ILE A 12 -10.03 19.92 1.32
N GLN A 13 -9.64 21.20 1.36
CA GLN A 13 -10.26 22.24 0.53
C GLN A 13 -10.06 21.97 -0.98
N LYS A 14 -8.86 21.56 -1.39
CA LYS A 14 -8.58 21.18 -2.79
C LYS A 14 -9.36 19.92 -3.21
N VAL A 15 -9.37 18.90 -2.35
CA VAL A 15 -10.11 17.64 -2.58
C VAL A 15 -11.60 17.91 -2.71
N VAL A 16 -12.18 18.67 -1.78
CA VAL A 16 -13.60 19.00 -1.76
C VAL A 16 -13.98 19.80 -3.01
N GLY A 17 -13.18 20.80 -3.39
CA GLY A 17 -13.42 21.58 -4.61
C GLY A 17 -13.44 20.71 -5.86
N LEU A 18 -12.51 19.74 -5.95
CA LEU A 18 -12.45 18.83 -7.09
C LEU A 18 -13.61 17.84 -7.11
N VAL A 19 -13.93 17.24 -5.98
CA VAL A 19 -15.06 16.32 -5.84
C VAL A 19 -16.37 17.02 -6.21
N ILE A 20 -16.58 18.25 -5.75
CA ILE A 20 -17.74 19.05 -6.14
C ILE A 20 -17.76 19.28 -7.65
N SER A 21 -16.65 19.70 -8.26
CA SER A 21 -16.56 19.94 -9.70
C SER A 21 -16.89 18.68 -10.51
N VAL A 22 -16.31 17.54 -10.16
CA VAL A 22 -16.56 16.25 -10.81
C VAL A 22 -18.01 15.81 -10.64
N ILE A 23 -18.59 15.95 -9.44
CA ILE A 23 -20.00 15.63 -9.18
C ILE A 23 -20.92 16.52 -10.01
N VAL A 24 -20.67 17.84 -10.05
CA VAL A 24 -21.46 18.78 -10.85
C VAL A 24 -21.40 18.41 -12.33
N LEU A 25 -20.22 18.14 -12.88
CA LEU A 25 -20.06 17.71 -14.27
C LEU A 25 -20.75 16.37 -14.55
N ALA A 26 -20.71 15.42 -13.61
CA ALA A 26 -21.42 14.15 -13.74
C ALA A 26 -22.95 14.34 -13.74
N ILE A 27 -23.47 15.24 -12.90
CA ILE A 27 -24.89 15.61 -12.90
C ILE A 27 -25.26 16.27 -14.23
N ILE A 28 -24.44 17.21 -14.72
CA ILE A 28 -24.67 17.85 -16.02
C ILE A 28 -24.71 16.79 -17.12
N ARG A 29 -23.76 15.85 -17.16
CA ARG A 29 -23.78 14.73 -18.12
C ARG A 29 -25.07 13.92 -18.02
N ALA A 30 -25.51 13.60 -16.80
CA ALA A 30 -26.74 12.82 -16.57
C ALA A 30 -28.01 13.58 -17.02
N VAL A 31 -28.04 14.91 -16.86
CA VAL A 31 -29.14 15.76 -17.32
C VAL A 31 -29.12 15.87 -18.84
N VAL A 32 -27.94 16.09 -19.44
CA VAL A 32 -27.70 16.09 -20.90
C VAL A 32 -28.31 14.83 -21.51
N ILE A 33 -27.96 13.63 -21.07
CA ILE A 33 -28.51 12.39 -21.66
C ILE A 33 -30.03 12.18 -21.44
N ARG A 34 -30.70 12.96 -20.58
CA ARG A 34 -32.13 12.83 -20.25
C ARG A 34 -32.99 13.93 -20.88
N LEU A 35 -32.39 14.92 -21.53
CA LEU A 35 -33.09 16.08 -22.08
C LEU A 35 -33.86 15.71 -23.35
N PRO A 36 -35.18 15.96 -23.41
CA PRO A 36 -35.98 15.67 -24.60
C PRO A 36 -35.56 16.55 -25.78
N GLY A 37 -35.45 15.95 -26.97
CA GLY A 37 -35.08 16.65 -28.20
C GLY A 37 -33.58 16.68 -28.51
N MET A 38 -32.73 16.15 -27.63
CA MET A 38 -31.29 16.02 -27.89
C MET A 38 -30.88 14.79 -28.70
N ASP A 39 -31.85 13.94 -29.04
CA ASP A 39 -31.70 12.82 -29.98
C ASP A 39 -31.67 13.30 -31.45
N ALA A 40 -31.66 14.63 -31.67
CA ALA A 40 -31.43 15.21 -32.98
C ALA A 40 -30.12 14.65 -33.57
N ARG A 41 -30.26 13.86 -34.63
CA ARG A 41 -29.14 13.17 -35.29
C ARG A 41 -28.40 14.16 -36.17
N LEU A 42 -27.13 14.43 -35.86
CA LEU A 42 -26.24 15.21 -36.74
C LEU A 42 -25.72 14.35 -37.90
N ILE A 43 -25.47 13.07 -37.59
CA ILE A 43 -25.00 12.03 -38.50
C ILE A 43 -25.84 10.79 -38.16
N GLU A 44 -26.04 9.88 -39.11
CA GLU A 44 -26.94 8.70 -39.04
C GLU A 44 -26.95 7.94 -37.69
N HIS A 45 -25.83 7.95 -36.95
CA HIS A 45 -25.67 7.34 -35.63
C HIS A 45 -25.11 8.28 -34.54
N LEU A 46 -24.90 9.57 -34.82
CA LEU A 46 -24.30 10.52 -33.88
C LEU A 46 -25.34 11.57 -33.45
N THR A 47 -25.72 11.56 -32.18
CA THR A 47 -26.65 12.56 -31.61
C THR A 47 -25.89 13.76 -31.03
N VAL A 48 -26.58 14.90 -30.88
CA VAL A 48 -26.03 16.06 -30.13
C VAL A 48 -25.68 15.65 -28.70
N ALA A 49 -26.50 14.79 -28.09
CA ALA A 49 -26.29 14.29 -26.74
C ALA A 49 -24.96 13.54 -26.58
N ASP A 50 -24.62 12.68 -27.54
CA ASP A 50 -23.36 11.92 -27.52
C ASP A 50 -22.14 12.83 -27.60
N LEU A 51 -22.19 13.83 -28.49
CA LEU A 51 -21.11 14.80 -28.63
C LEU A 51 -20.90 15.61 -27.35
N ALA A 52 -21.99 16.13 -26.77
CA ALA A 52 -21.95 16.89 -25.52
C ALA A 52 -21.45 16.02 -24.35
N ALA A 53 -21.95 14.78 -24.23
CA ALA A 53 -21.54 13.85 -23.19
C ALA A 53 -20.05 13.50 -23.27
N SER A 54 -19.48 13.43 -24.48
CA SER A 54 -18.05 13.17 -24.70
C SER A 54 -17.17 14.31 -24.24
N ILE A 55 -17.53 15.55 -24.60
CA ILE A 55 -16.80 16.74 -24.19
C ILE A 55 -16.75 16.81 -22.67
N ILE A 56 -17.90 16.58 -22.02
CA ILE A 56 -17.98 16.55 -20.55
C ILE A 56 -17.10 15.43 -19.97
N LEU A 57 -17.12 14.23 -20.56
CA LEU A 57 -16.29 13.11 -20.10
C LEU A 57 -14.79 13.40 -20.21
N ILE A 58 -14.35 14.05 -21.28
CA ILE A 58 -12.96 14.48 -21.47
C ILE A 58 -12.57 15.49 -20.39
N ILE A 59 -13.44 16.45 -20.09
CA ILE A 59 -13.22 17.44 -19.02
C ILE A 59 -13.10 16.76 -17.66
N ILE A 60 -14.02 15.84 -17.32
CA ILE A 60 -13.98 15.07 -16.06
C ILE A 60 -12.67 14.28 -15.96
N THR A 61 -12.29 13.59 -17.03
CA THR A 61 -11.05 12.81 -17.11
C THR A 61 -9.82 13.67 -16.86
N PHE A 62 -9.75 14.83 -17.51
CA PHE A 62 -8.65 15.78 -17.33
C PHE A 62 -8.55 16.27 -15.88
N ILE A 63 -9.69 16.62 -15.26
CA ILE A 63 -9.76 17.07 -13.87
C ILE A 63 -9.24 15.97 -12.93
N ILE A 64 -9.65 14.72 -13.14
CA ILE A 64 -9.21 13.58 -12.34
C ILE A 64 -7.69 13.39 -12.45
N ILE A 65 -7.12 13.41 -13.66
CA ILE A 65 -5.68 13.25 -13.85
C ILE A 65 -4.90 14.40 -13.19
N SER A 66 -5.37 15.64 -13.35
CA SER A 66 -4.73 16.82 -12.73
C SER A 66 -4.70 16.70 -11.21
N PHE A 67 -5.81 16.27 -10.62
CA PHE A 67 -5.93 16.06 -9.19
C PHE A 67 -4.95 15.03 -8.64
N VAL A 68 -4.83 13.92 -9.35
CA VAL A 68 -4.02 12.78 -8.93
C VAL A 68 -2.55 13.18 -8.90
N LYS A 69 -2.12 13.97 -9.90
CA LYS A 69 -0.78 14.56 -9.92
C LYS A 69 -0.59 15.50 -8.74
N ASP A 70 -1.53 16.42 -8.49
CA ASP A 70 -1.45 17.36 -7.37
C ASP A 70 -1.38 16.65 -6.00
N ILE A 71 -2.17 15.60 -5.80
CA ILE A 71 -2.11 14.78 -4.58
C ILE A 71 -0.80 14.01 -4.49
N SER A 72 -0.33 13.43 -5.59
CA SER A 72 0.92 12.68 -5.61
C SER A 72 2.10 13.55 -5.19
N TYR A 73 2.14 14.81 -5.62
CA TYR A 73 3.19 15.75 -5.20
C TYR A 73 3.07 16.12 -3.72
N LEU A 74 1.87 16.38 -3.21
CA LEU A 74 1.69 16.73 -1.79
C LEU A 74 1.98 15.58 -0.83
N MET A 75 1.74 14.34 -1.26
CA MET A 75 1.84 13.18 -0.36
C MET A 75 3.30 12.80 -0.05
N ILE A 76 4.24 13.13 -0.94
CA ILE A 76 5.68 12.93 -0.74
C ILE A 76 6.18 13.71 0.48
N ASP A 77 5.65 14.92 0.72
CA ASP A 77 6.09 15.78 1.81
C ASP A 77 5.47 15.42 3.18
N ILE A 78 4.25 14.85 3.20
CA ILE A 78 3.49 14.65 4.45
C ILE A 78 3.73 13.27 5.08
N VAL A 79 3.94 12.23 4.27
CA VAL A 79 4.08 10.85 4.75
C VAL A 79 5.34 10.20 4.15
N PRO A 80 6.54 10.57 4.62
CA PRO A 80 7.79 9.95 4.16
C PRO A 80 7.90 8.47 4.55
N SER A 81 7.06 8.00 5.48
CA SER A 81 7.06 6.63 6.02
C SER A 81 6.74 5.56 4.98
N PHE A 82 6.03 5.90 3.90
CA PHE A 82 5.65 4.94 2.85
C PHE A 82 5.67 5.61 1.46
N PRO A 83 6.84 5.74 0.81
CA PRO A 83 6.96 6.34 -0.54
C PRO A 83 6.11 5.61 -1.60
N GLU A 84 5.83 4.34 -1.31
CA GLU A 84 4.98 3.41 -2.04
C GLU A 84 3.51 3.83 -2.21
N ILE A 85 2.96 4.62 -1.28
CA ILE A 85 1.55 5.07 -1.34
C ILE A 85 1.33 5.96 -2.57
N SER A 86 2.31 6.80 -2.93
CA SER A 86 2.22 7.68 -4.10
C SER A 86 2.03 6.89 -5.41
N THR A 87 2.73 5.75 -5.52
CA THR A 87 2.67 4.86 -6.70
C THR A 87 1.34 4.12 -6.74
N LEU A 88 0.85 3.65 -5.59
CA LEU A 88 -0.46 3.00 -5.49
C LEU A 88 -1.60 3.95 -5.89
N ILE A 89 -1.61 5.17 -5.37
CA ILE A 89 -2.66 6.16 -5.67
C ILE A 89 -2.65 6.54 -7.15
N THR A 90 -1.46 6.76 -7.72
CA THR A 90 -1.33 7.07 -9.15
C THR A 90 -1.84 5.94 -10.02
N ASN A 91 -1.48 4.69 -9.74
CA ASN A 91 -1.94 3.53 -10.51
C ASN A 91 -3.44 3.27 -10.35
N LEU A 92 -3.98 3.41 -9.14
CA LEU A 92 -5.42 3.28 -8.88
C LEU A 92 -6.22 4.36 -9.63
N ALA A 93 -5.71 5.58 -9.65
CA ALA A 93 -6.30 6.67 -10.41
C ALA A 93 -6.27 6.44 -11.93
N TYR A 94 -5.18 5.88 -12.47
CA TYR A 94 -5.13 5.46 -13.87
C TYR A 94 -6.19 4.40 -14.17
N LEU A 95 -6.38 3.43 -13.28
CA LEU A 95 -7.45 2.43 -13.43
C LEU A 95 -8.83 3.07 -13.45
N ILE A 96 -9.13 3.96 -12.49
CA ILE A 96 -10.41 4.70 -12.45
C ILE A 96 -10.60 5.51 -13.74
N THR A 97 -9.55 6.18 -14.21
CA THR A 97 -9.57 6.97 -15.45
C THR A 97 -9.89 6.10 -16.66
N ILE A 98 -9.25 4.95 -16.80
CA ILE A 98 -9.48 4.01 -17.90
C ILE A 98 -10.94 3.51 -17.88
N VAL A 99 -11.50 3.22 -16.70
CA VAL A 99 -12.90 2.77 -16.56
C VAL A 99 -13.89 3.88 -16.94
N ILE A 100 -13.63 5.12 -16.54
CA ILE A 100 -14.48 6.27 -16.90
C ILE A 100 -14.46 6.49 -18.42
N ILE A 101 -13.28 6.44 -19.04
CA ILE A 101 -13.14 6.53 -20.50
C ILE A 101 -13.94 5.41 -21.17
N TYR A 102 -13.80 4.17 -20.71
CA TYR A 102 -14.50 3.03 -21.30
C TYR A 102 -16.03 3.16 -21.24
N THR A 103 -16.55 3.43 -20.05
CA THR A 103 -18.01 3.55 -19.84
C THR A 103 -18.61 4.80 -20.48
N GLY A 104 -17.80 5.80 -20.78
CA GLY A 104 -18.27 7.06 -21.36
C GLY A 104 -18.15 7.15 -22.87
N PHE A 105 -17.25 6.40 -23.49
CA PHE A 105 -16.99 6.41 -24.93
C PHE A 105 -17.61 5.23 -25.70
N ASP A 106 -18.21 4.27 -25.00
CA ASP A 106 -18.84 3.09 -25.59
C ASP A 106 -19.89 3.48 -26.65
N THR A 107 -20.73 4.48 -26.36
CA THR A 107 -21.81 4.92 -27.26
C THR A 107 -21.31 5.44 -28.60
N ILE A 108 -20.07 5.94 -28.66
CA ILE A 108 -19.52 6.62 -29.85
C ILE A 108 -18.55 5.73 -30.61
N PHE A 109 -17.71 4.98 -29.90
CA PHE A 109 -16.73 4.11 -30.54
C PHE A 109 -17.37 2.81 -31.03
N MET A 110 -18.36 2.25 -30.33
CA MET A 110 -18.99 0.99 -30.73
C MET A 110 -19.62 1.02 -32.13
N PRO A 111 -20.39 2.05 -32.53
CA PRO A 111 -20.97 2.11 -33.88
C PRO A 111 -19.91 2.12 -34.98
N TRP A 112 -18.81 2.82 -34.77
CA TRP A 112 -17.70 2.87 -35.72
C TRP A 112 -16.96 1.54 -35.78
N LEU A 113 -16.72 0.91 -34.64
CA LEU A 113 -15.96 -0.34 -34.54
C LEU A 113 -16.72 -1.56 -35.08
N TYR A 114 -18.05 -1.56 -34.94
CA TYR A 114 -18.92 -2.56 -35.54
C TYR A 114 -18.87 -2.51 -37.08
N ARG A 115 -18.80 -1.30 -37.66
CA ARG A 115 -18.64 -1.13 -39.12
C ARG A 115 -17.31 -1.68 -39.63
N ALA A 116 -16.28 -1.63 -38.80
CA ALA A 116 -14.97 -2.18 -39.13
C ALA A 116 -14.88 -3.70 -38.89
N ASP A 117 -15.95 -4.38 -38.46
CA ASP A 117 -15.97 -5.80 -38.05
C ASP A 117 -14.98 -6.15 -36.92
N LEU A 118 -14.64 -5.16 -36.08
CA LEU A 118 -13.65 -5.31 -35.00
C LEU A 118 -14.21 -4.99 -33.61
N PRO A 119 -15.43 -5.42 -33.22
CA PRO A 119 -16.00 -5.09 -31.90
C PRO A 119 -15.14 -5.60 -30.72
N TRP A 120 -14.35 -6.66 -30.95
CA TRP A 120 -13.42 -7.23 -29.97
C TRP A 120 -12.20 -6.34 -29.68
N LEU A 121 -11.87 -5.39 -30.57
CA LEU A 121 -10.70 -4.53 -30.41
C LEU A 121 -10.86 -3.61 -29.19
N TYR A 122 -12.07 -3.12 -28.93
CA TYR A 122 -12.36 -2.22 -27.81
C TYR A 122 -12.03 -2.83 -26.43
N PRO A 123 -12.59 -3.99 -26.04
CA PRO A 123 -12.25 -4.61 -24.76
C PRO A 123 -10.79 -5.10 -24.71
N VAL A 124 -10.19 -5.51 -25.83
CA VAL A 124 -8.78 -5.94 -25.84
C VAL A 124 -7.84 -4.76 -25.58
N VAL A 125 -8.06 -3.61 -26.23
CA VAL A 125 -7.26 -2.40 -25.97
C VAL A 125 -7.38 -1.97 -24.51
N LEU A 126 -8.59 -2.05 -23.92
CA LEU A 126 -8.77 -1.76 -22.50
C LEU A 126 -8.00 -2.76 -21.62
N LEU A 127 -8.08 -4.06 -21.90
CA LEU A 127 -7.40 -5.07 -21.11
C LEU A 127 -5.88 -4.83 -21.13
N LEU A 128 -5.32 -4.52 -22.30
CA LEU A 128 -3.91 -4.16 -22.43
C LEU A 128 -3.57 -2.86 -21.67
N ALA A 129 -4.43 -1.84 -21.76
CA ALA A 129 -4.23 -0.58 -21.03
C ALA A 129 -4.30 -0.77 -19.50
N ALA A 130 -5.21 -1.62 -19.00
CA ALA A 130 -5.37 -1.94 -17.59
C ALA A 130 -4.28 -2.89 -17.07
N ALA A 131 -3.68 -3.71 -17.94
CA ALA A 131 -2.57 -4.59 -17.58
C ALA A 131 -1.34 -3.80 -17.12
N TYR A 132 -1.08 -2.61 -17.68
CA TYR A 132 0.06 -1.76 -17.29
C TYR A 132 0.03 -1.33 -15.80
N PRO A 133 -1.02 -0.63 -15.30
CA PRO A 133 -1.10 -0.29 -13.88
C PRO A 133 -1.22 -1.52 -12.98
N LEU A 134 -1.86 -2.61 -13.43
CA LEU A 134 -1.89 -3.87 -12.68
C LEU A 134 -0.48 -4.43 -12.47
N TYR A 135 0.33 -4.48 -13.53
CA TYR A 135 1.70 -4.96 -13.45
C TYR A 135 2.54 -4.13 -12.47
N ASN A 136 2.39 -2.80 -12.50
CA ASN A 136 3.08 -1.91 -11.54
C ASN A 136 2.64 -2.17 -10.09
N ILE A 137 1.34 -2.39 -9.84
CA ILE A 137 0.84 -2.73 -8.49
C ILE A 137 1.36 -4.09 -8.04
N ILE A 138 1.32 -5.10 -8.91
CA ILE A 138 1.75 -6.48 -8.61
C ILE A 138 3.25 -6.50 -8.29
N THR A 139 4.09 -5.90 -9.13
CA THR A 139 5.55 -5.85 -8.91
C THR A 139 5.90 -5.09 -7.63
N MET A 140 5.20 -4.00 -7.33
CA MET A 140 5.35 -3.25 -6.09
C MET A 140 4.96 -4.09 -4.86
N LEU A 141 3.85 -4.84 -4.92
CA LEU A 141 3.42 -5.72 -3.84
C LEU A 141 4.40 -6.87 -3.59
N ILE A 142 4.89 -7.51 -4.65
CA ILE A 142 5.81 -8.66 -4.54
C ILE A 142 7.14 -8.22 -3.94
N THR A 143 7.68 -7.08 -4.39
CA THR A 143 9.01 -6.57 -3.97
C THR A 143 9.02 -6.08 -2.52
N ARG A 144 7.86 -5.71 -1.94
CA ARG A 144 7.73 -5.12 -0.59
C ARG A 144 6.91 -5.96 0.41
N SER A 145 6.57 -7.20 0.04
CA SER A 145 5.67 -8.10 0.78
C SER A 145 6.07 -8.41 2.23
N SER A 146 7.36 -8.32 2.61
CA SER A 146 7.81 -8.50 4.00
C SER A 146 7.26 -7.41 4.94
N ALA A 147 7.21 -6.16 4.50
CA ALA A 147 6.66 -5.04 5.28
C ALA A 147 5.13 -5.11 5.42
N VAL A 148 4.45 -5.64 4.41
CA VAL A 148 3.00 -5.82 4.40
C VAL A 148 2.60 -6.96 5.36
N THR A 149 3.40 -8.02 5.41
CA THR A 149 3.18 -9.12 6.36
C THR A 149 3.24 -8.63 7.80
N GLU A 150 4.15 -7.71 8.14
CA GLU A 150 4.26 -7.13 9.49
C GLU A 150 3.05 -6.28 9.91
N LEU A 151 2.40 -5.59 8.95
CA LEU A 151 1.16 -4.84 9.19
C LEU A 151 -0.05 -5.76 9.43
N PHE A 152 -0.11 -6.89 8.71
CA PHE A 152 -1.16 -7.90 8.92
C PHE A 152 -0.90 -8.81 10.13
N THR A 153 0.37 -9.03 10.50
CA THR A 153 0.78 -9.67 11.75
C THR A 153 0.92 -8.66 12.89
N SER A 154 0.07 -7.63 12.93
CA SER A 154 -0.09 -6.77 14.11
C SER A 154 -0.66 -7.52 15.33
N GLN A 155 -0.73 -8.86 15.29
CA GLN A 155 -0.57 -9.70 16.46
C GLN A 155 0.92 -9.89 16.72
N ARG A 156 1.41 -9.19 17.76
CA ARG A 156 2.67 -9.49 18.45
C ARG A 156 2.99 -10.97 18.30
N PRO A 157 4.21 -11.37 17.90
CA PRO A 157 4.67 -12.73 18.13
C PRO A 157 4.28 -13.07 19.57
N ALA A 158 3.44 -14.09 19.74
CA ALA A 158 3.11 -14.59 21.07
C ALA A 158 4.44 -14.76 21.80
N PRO A 159 4.64 -14.17 22.98
CA PRO A 159 5.91 -14.28 23.67
C PRO A 159 6.19 -15.77 23.85
N THR A 160 7.16 -16.26 23.09
CA THR A 160 7.76 -17.58 23.27
C THR A 160 8.03 -17.69 24.76
N ALA A 161 7.32 -18.61 25.42
CA ALA A 161 7.28 -18.79 26.86
C ALA A 161 8.64 -18.51 27.52
N THR A 162 8.83 -17.28 27.96
CA THR A 162 9.98 -16.87 28.77
C THR A 162 9.61 -17.21 30.20
N LYS A 163 10.38 -18.14 30.77
CA LYS A 163 10.25 -18.65 32.14
C LYS A 163 9.90 -17.52 33.10
N THR A 164 8.69 -17.56 33.67
CA THR A 164 8.27 -16.65 34.72
C THR A 164 9.04 -17.00 35.99
N VAL A 165 9.68 -16.00 36.62
CA VAL A 165 10.36 -16.16 37.90
C VAL A 165 9.44 -15.61 38.98
N THR A 166 9.27 -16.35 40.08
CA THR A 166 8.47 -15.89 41.21
C THR A 166 9.33 -14.99 42.09
N CYS A 167 8.87 -13.76 42.34
CA CYS A 167 9.58 -12.84 43.22
C CYS A 167 9.56 -13.32 44.67
N PRO A 168 10.70 -13.48 45.36
CA PRO A 168 10.76 -13.96 46.75
C PRO A 168 10.28 -12.92 47.78
N HIS A 169 10.10 -11.65 47.38
CA HIS A 169 9.71 -10.57 48.29
C HIS A 169 8.22 -10.21 48.25
N CYS A 170 7.54 -10.44 47.12
CA CYS A 170 6.13 -10.10 46.95
C CYS A 170 5.29 -11.22 46.31
N ASN A 171 5.89 -12.38 46.05
CA ASN A 171 5.26 -13.56 45.46
C ASN A 171 4.59 -13.36 44.08
N SER A 172 4.80 -12.22 43.41
CA SER A 172 4.27 -12.01 42.06
C SER A 172 5.10 -12.73 41.00
N GLN A 173 4.44 -13.36 40.03
CA GLN A 173 5.09 -13.91 38.84
C GLN A 173 5.45 -12.76 37.90
N VAL A 174 6.73 -12.61 37.61
CA VAL A 174 7.27 -11.54 36.78
C VAL A 174 8.27 -12.10 35.77
N SER A 175 8.45 -11.38 34.66
CA SER A 175 9.50 -11.71 33.69
C SER A 175 10.89 -11.46 34.29
N PRO A 176 11.93 -12.19 33.85
CA PRO A 176 13.27 -12.12 34.43
C PRO A 176 13.99 -10.83 34.04
N PHE A 177 13.66 -9.74 34.72
CA PHE A 177 14.37 -8.45 34.66
C PHE A 177 15.19 -8.21 35.93
N GLN A 178 16.12 -7.25 35.92
CA GLN A 178 16.94 -6.87 37.10
C GLN A 178 16.10 -6.46 38.32
N PHE A 179 14.89 -5.96 38.11
CA PHE A 179 14.00 -5.48 39.16
C PHE A 179 12.58 -6.02 38.99
N CYS A 180 11.91 -6.30 40.09
CA CYS A 180 10.49 -6.66 40.09
C CYS A 180 9.63 -5.41 39.81
N GLY A 181 8.87 -5.41 38.71
CA GLY A 181 7.97 -4.30 38.35
C GLY A 181 6.82 -4.06 39.35
N ASN A 182 6.54 -5.01 40.26
CA ASN A 182 5.47 -4.87 41.25
C ASN A 182 5.95 -4.35 42.61
N CYS A 183 7.17 -4.68 43.04
CA CYS A 183 7.66 -4.33 44.38
C CYS A 183 8.97 -3.53 44.39
N GLY A 184 9.56 -3.27 43.21
CA GLY A 184 10.77 -2.46 43.04
C GLY A 184 12.07 -3.08 43.60
N LYS A 185 12.02 -4.30 44.14
CA LYS A 185 13.19 -5.00 44.69
C LYS A 185 13.90 -5.81 43.61
N GLU A 186 15.22 -5.91 43.74
CA GLU A 186 16.10 -6.66 42.85
C GLU A 186 15.69 -8.14 42.80
N LEU A 187 15.69 -8.71 41.60
CA LEU A 187 15.46 -10.14 41.42
C LEU A 187 16.80 -10.84 41.21
N PRO A 188 17.01 -12.04 41.78
CA PRO A 188 18.19 -12.83 41.48
C PRO A 188 18.08 -13.29 40.02
N ILE A 189 18.73 -12.57 39.12
CA ILE A 189 18.79 -12.92 37.71
C ILE A 189 19.62 -14.20 37.64
N ALA A 190 18.99 -15.31 37.28
CA ALA A 190 19.73 -16.44 36.77
C ALA A 190 20.42 -15.92 35.50
N THR A 191 21.73 -15.71 35.56
CA THR A 191 22.58 -15.48 34.40
C THR A 191 22.11 -16.44 33.32
N VAL A 192 21.63 -15.89 32.22
CA VAL A 192 21.24 -16.64 31.02
C VAL A 192 22.48 -17.41 30.62
N THR A 193 22.56 -18.66 31.09
CA THR A 193 23.56 -19.61 30.66
C THR A 193 23.21 -19.85 29.21
N GLN A 194 23.87 -19.10 28.33
CA GLN A 194 23.81 -19.35 26.90
C GLN A 194 24.06 -20.85 26.73
N ALA A 195 23.09 -21.54 26.12
CA ALA A 195 23.26 -22.95 25.80
C ALA A 195 24.57 -23.09 25.01
N PRO A 196 25.50 -23.99 25.40
CA PRO A 196 26.83 -24.03 24.84
C PRO A 196 26.77 -24.20 23.32
N PRO A 197 27.51 -23.36 22.55
CA PRO A 197 27.48 -23.42 21.09
C PRO A 197 27.92 -24.81 20.61
N LYS A 198 27.17 -25.38 19.66
CA LYS A 198 27.54 -26.65 19.01
C LYS A 198 28.55 -26.38 17.90
N CYS A 199 29.55 -27.25 17.78
CA CYS A 199 30.50 -27.19 16.69
C CYS A 199 29.78 -27.46 15.35
N GLY A 200 29.85 -26.53 14.40
CA GLY A 200 29.23 -26.69 13.08
C GLY A 200 29.80 -27.84 12.22
N LYS A 201 30.94 -28.43 12.59
CA LYS A 201 31.57 -29.54 11.85
C LYS A 201 31.27 -30.92 12.42
N CYS A 202 31.23 -31.08 13.75
CA CYS A 202 31.06 -32.40 14.40
C CYS A 202 29.86 -32.48 15.36
N GLY A 203 29.17 -31.37 15.63
CA GLY A 203 28.01 -31.34 16.53
C GLY A 203 28.33 -31.41 18.02
N ALA A 204 29.61 -31.51 18.42
CA ALA A 204 30.01 -31.52 19.83
C ALA A 204 29.72 -30.17 20.52
N LEU A 205 29.35 -30.20 21.80
CA LEU A 205 29.12 -29.01 22.61
C LEU A 205 30.46 -28.35 22.93
N VAL A 206 30.59 -27.06 22.62
CA VAL A 206 31.82 -26.29 22.80
C VAL A 206 31.60 -25.22 23.87
N LYS A 207 32.66 -24.92 24.65
CA LYS A 207 32.64 -23.80 25.59
C LYS A 207 32.55 -22.47 24.81
N VAL A 208 31.84 -21.49 25.37
CA VAL A 208 31.49 -20.22 24.71
C VAL A 208 32.73 -19.44 24.22
N ASP A 209 33.90 -19.63 24.87
CA ASP A 209 35.14 -18.91 24.54
C ASP A 209 36.25 -19.81 23.96
N ALA A 210 35.94 -21.01 23.48
CA ALA A 210 36.98 -21.90 22.94
C ALA A 210 37.29 -21.59 21.46
N SER A 211 38.54 -21.22 21.17
CA SER A 211 39.02 -20.95 19.81
C SER A 211 39.10 -22.21 18.92
N PHE A 212 39.02 -23.40 19.53
CA PHE A 212 39.09 -24.69 18.84
C PHE A 212 38.11 -25.69 19.46
N CYS A 213 37.49 -26.53 18.63
CA CYS A 213 36.70 -27.64 19.10
C CYS A 213 37.60 -28.75 19.65
N THR A 214 37.48 -29.07 20.95
CA THR A 214 38.26 -30.12 21.61
C THR A 214 37.97 -31.53 21.11
N SER A 215 36.83 -31.76 20.45
CA SER A 215 36.47 -33.08 19.92
C SER A 215 36.91 -33.33 18.47
N CYS A 216 37.08 -32.29 17.63
CA CYS A 216 37.43 -32.48 16.21
C CYS A 216 38.57 -31.60 15.70
N GLY A 217 39.15 -30.74 16.54
CA GLY A 217 40.26 -29.85 16.18
C GLY A 217 39.90 -28.68 15.25
N TYR A 218 38.61 -28.48 14.94
CA TYR A 218 38.18 -27.40 14.06
C TYR A 218 38.30 -26.02 14.73
N LYS A 219 38.87 -25.04 14.02
CA LYS A 219 39.02 -23.65 14.50
C LYS A 219 37.67 -22.94 14.45
N LEU A 220 37.23 -22.42 15.60
CA LEU A 220 36.01 -21.64 15.72
C LEU A 220 36.43 -20.16 15.67
N LYS A 221 35.85 -19.38 14.74
CA LYS A 221 36.09 -17.93 14.70
C LYS A 221 35.42 -17.33 15.94
N GLY A 222 36.21 -16.90 16.91
CA GLY A 222 35.72 -16.19 18.09
C GLY A 222 36.47 -14.88 18.23
N GLU A 223 35.92 -13.81 17.65
CA GLU A 223 36.19 -12.41 18.01
C GLU A 223 35.00 -11.54 17.54
N GLU A 224 34.12 -11.18 18.47
CA GLU A 224 33.44 -9.88 18.46
C GLU A 224 33.68 -9.27 19.84
N GLY A 225 34.83 -8.60 19.96
CA GLY A 225 35.10 -7.65 21.03
C GLY A 225 34.37 -6.35 20.73
N GLY A 226 33.67 -5.82 21.73
CA GLY A 226 33.04 -4.51 21.68
C GLY A 226 34.06 -3.38 21.83
N ASP A 227 33.78 -2.29 21.13
CA ASP A 227 33.77 -0.92 21.65
C ASP A 227 32.45 -0.28 21.17
#